data_AF-A0A662GZ06-F1
#
_entry.id   AF-A0A662GZ06-F1
#
_cell.length_a   1.000
_cell.length_b   1.000
_cell.length_c   1.000
_cell.angle_alpha   90.00
_cell.angle_beta   90.00
_cell.angle_gamma   90.00
#
_symmetry.space_group_name_H-M   'P 1'
#
loop_
_entity.id
_entity.type
_entity.pdbx_description
1 polymer ?
#
loop_
_entity_poly.entity_id
_entity_poly.type
_entity_poly.pdbx_seq_one_letter_code
_entity_poly.pdbx_strand_id
1 'polypeptide(L)'
;MLKLDSKTISITVVFTALIALTTVSFQISIPETQGYFNLGEIVVYMATLLFGPTVGCIAGEVSSALADMVRDIAFMLLLRCN
;
A
#
# COMPACT_ATOMS: atom_id res chain seq x y z
N MET A 1 20.62 -9.65 1.42
CA MET A 1 20.32 -11.10 1.38
C MET A 1 19.02 -11.33 2.14
N LEU A 2 17.96 -11.74 1.44
CA LEU A 2 16.62 -11.98 2.01
C LEU A 2 16.72 -13.04 3.11
N LYS A 3 16.58 -12.64 4.38
CA LYS A 3 16.51 -13.56 5.50
C LYS A 3 15.06 -14.01 5.62
N LEU A 4 14.74 -15.14 4.99
CA LEU A 4 13.39 -15.71 4.94
C LEU A 4 13.14 -16.48 6.25
N ASP A 5 12.80 -15.74 7.29
CA ASP A 5 12.29 -16.29 8.54
C ASP A 5 10.75 -16.20 8.56
N SER A 6 10.09 -17.18 9.19
CA SER A 6 8.63 -17.22 9.29
C SER A 6 8.06 -15.92 9.89
N LYS A 7 8.73 -15.36 10.90
CA LYS A 7 8.31 -14.11 11.54
C LYS A 7 8.39 -12.92 10.58
N THR A 8 9.45 -12.83 9.77
CA THR A 8 9.62 -11.75 8.80
C THR A 8 8.56 -11.82 7.71
N ILE A 9 8.22 -13.02 7.24
CA ILE A 9 7.17 -13.23 6.24
C ILE A 9 5.81 -12.81 6.81
N SER A 10 5.44 -13.26 8.01
CA SER A 10 4.18 -12.85 8.65
C SER A 10 4.07 -11.34 8.81
N ILE A 11 5.15 -10.68 9.27
CA ILE A 11 5.15 -9.21 9.41
C ILE A 11 4.99 -8.54 8.04
N THR A 12 5.72 -9.01 7.02
CA THR A 12 5.65 -8.45 5.66
C THR A 12 4.22 -8.51 5.13
N VAL A 13 3.56 -9.67 5.22
CA VAL A 13 2.18 -9.86 4.71
C VAL A 13 1.17 -8.99 5.47
N VAL A 14 1.27 -8.92 6.80
CA VAL A 14 0.38 -8.07 7.61
C VAL A 14 0.54 -6.59 7.23
N PHE A 15 1.78 -6.13 7.06
CA PHE A 15 2.04 -4.77 6.63
C PHE A 15 1.58 -4.53 5.18
N THR A 16 1.78 -5.46 4.25
CA THR A 16 1.25 -5.35 2.87
C THR A 16 -0.26 -5.14 2.88
N ALA A 17 -1.00 -5.93 3.66
CA ALA A 17 -2.46 -5.81 3.77
C ALA A 17 -2.86 -4.46 4.37
N LEU A 18 -2.18 -4.02 5.43
CA LEU A 18 -2.44 -2.74 6.08
C LEU A 18 -2.16 -1.54 5.15
N ILE A 19 -1.04 -1.59 4.41
CA ILE A 19 -0.68 -0.55 3.45
C ILE A 19 -1.74 -0.50 2.33
N ALA A 20 -2.11 -1.63 1.75
CA ALA A 20 -3.12 -1.68 0.68
C ALA A 20 -4.47 -1.09 1.12
N LEU A 21 -4.94 -1.45 2.33
CA LEU A 21 -6.15 -0.89 2.91
C LEU A 21 -6.06 0.64 3.07
N THR A 22 -4.95 1.11 3.62
CA THR A 22 -4.74 2.55 3.86
C THR A 22 -4.66 3.33 2.54
N THR A 23 -4.00 2.77 1.53
CA THR A 23 -3.89 3.34 0.18
C THR A 23 -5.26 3.50 -0.49
N VAL A 24 -6.10 2.46 -0.44
CA VAL A 24 -7.42 2.51 -1.08
C VAL A 24 -8.37 3.45 -0.33
N SER A 25 -8.29 3.53 1.00
CA SER A 25 -9.22 4.30 1.82
C SER A 25 -8.87 5.79 1.98
N PHE A 26 -7.59 6.16 1.99
CA PHE A 26 -7.17 7.51 2.39
C PHE A 26 -6.25 8.16 1.36
N GLN A 27 -6.86 8.86 0.42
CA GLN A 27 -6.19 9.74 -0.54
C GLN A 27 -6.74 11.16 -0.41
N ILE A 28 -5.88 12.11 -0.03
CA ILE A 28 -6.26 13.51 0.12
C ILE A 28 -5.66 14.28 -1.06
N SER A 29 -6.51 14.84 -1.91
CA SER A 29 -6.06 15.68 -3.03
C SER A 29 -5.69 17.08 -2.53
N ILE A 30 -4.54 17.60 -2.97
CA ILE A 30 -4.08 18.95 -2.68
C ILE A 30 -4.29 19.79 -3.96
N PRO A 31 -5.31 20.65 -4.00
CA PRO A 31 -5.71 21.36 -5.21
C PRO A 31 -4.64 22.36 -5.70
N GLU A 32 -3.94 23.05 -4.79
CA GLU A 32 -2.89 24.00 -5.17
C GLU A 32 -1.72 23.37 -5.94
N THR A 33 -1.29 22.17 -5.56
CA THR A 33 -0.11 21.53 -6.15
C THR A 33 -0.47 20.50 -7.21
N GLN A 34 -1.75 20.32 -7.51
CA GLN A 34 -2.27 19.24 -8.37
C GLN A 34 -1.77 17.85 -7.94
N GLY A 35 -1.46 17.69 -6.66
CA GLY A 35 -0.89 16.49 -6.08
C GLY A 35 -1.92 15.74 -5.25
N TYR A 36 -1.53 14.55 -4.80
CA TYR A 36 -2.28 13.78 -3.82
C TYR A 36 -1.36 13.32 -2.68
N PHE A 37 -1.94 13.22 -1.50
CA PHE A 37 -1.30 12.71 -0.31
C PHE A 37 -1.85 11.31 -0.01
N ASN A 38 -1.00 10.31 -0.12
CA ASN A 38 -1.34 8.91 0.11
C ASN A 38 -0.87 8.47 1.50
N LEU A 39 -1.82 8.22 2.41
CA LEU A 39 -1.47 7.76 3.76
C LEU A 39 -0.81 6.37 3.75
N GLY A 40 -1.05 5.55 2.72
CA GLY A 40 -0.41 4.24 2.57
C GLY A 40 1.10 4.34 2.45
N GLU A 41 1.64 5.34 1.75
CA GLU A 41 3.10 5.53 1.62
C GLU A 41 3.77 5.82 2.95
N ILE A 42 3.07 6.51 3.87
CA ILE A 42 3.55 6.75 5.23
C ILE A 42 3.71 5.41 5.98
N VAL A 43 2.76 4.50 5.79
CA VAL A 43 2.82 3.15 6.39
C VAL A 43 3.97 2.33 5.78
N VAL A 44 4.28 2.51 4.49
CA VAL A 44 5.47 1.91 3.85
C VAL A 44 6.76 2.40 4.53
N TYR A 45 6.87 3.72 4.75
CA TYR A 45 8.04 4.28 5.43
C TYR A 45 8.15 3.79 6.88
N MET A 46 7.03 3.69 7.59
CA MET A 46 6.98 3.07 8.91
C MET A 46 7.47 1.62 8.88
N ALA A 47 6.96 0.79 7.96
CA ALA A 47 7.38 -0.62 7.83
C ALA A 47 8.88 -0.75 7.54
N THR A 48 9.41 0.13 6.69
CA THR A 48 10.83 0.21 6.35
C THR A 48 11.69 0.58 7.55
N LEU A 49 11.26 1.58 8.33
CA LEU A 49 11.95 2.03 9.54
C LEU A 49 11.95 0.97 10.66
N LEU A 50 10.83 0.26 10.82
CA LEU A 50 10.64 -0.73 11.89
C LEU A 50 11.31 -2.09 11.60
N PHE A 51 11.19 -2.59 10.36
CA PHE A 51 11.58 -3.96 10.01
C PHE A 51 12.66 -4.04 8.93
N GLY A 52 13.14 -2.88 8.46
CA GLY A 52 14.23 -2.76 7.53
C GLY A 52 13.81 -2.67 6.05
N PRO A 53 14.78 -2.36 5.17
CA PRO A 53 14.53 -2.06 3.76
C PRO A 53 13.91 -3.22 2.99
N THR A 54 14.26 -4.45 3.35
CA THR A 54 13.73 -5.65 2.68
C THR A 54 12.22 -5.81 2.87
N VAL A 55 11.73 -5.62 4.10
CA VAL A 55 10.29 -5.72 4.41
C VAL A 55 9.56 -4.55 3.77
N GLY A 56 10.11 -3.34 3.88
CA GLY A 56 9.56 -2.13 3.28
C GLY A 56 9.38 -2.20 1.78
N CYS A 57 10.42 -2.62 1.03
CA CYS A 57 10.35 -2.76 -0.43
C CYS A 57 9.27 -3.76 -0.85
N ILE A 58 9.27 -4.98 -0.27
CA ILE A 58 8.31 -6.01 -0.68
C ILE A 58 6.90 -5.62 -0.27
N ALA A 59 6.72 -5.16 0.98
CA ALA A 59 5.38 -4.80 1.44
C ALA A 59 4.80 -3.60 0.68
N GLY A 60 5.63 -2.60 0.40
CA GLY A 60 5.25 -1.39 -0.34
C GLY A 60 4.85 -1.69 -1.77
N GLU A 61 5.75 -2.25 -2.59
CA GLU A 61 5.47 -2.42 -4.03
C GLU A 61 4.31 -3.39 -4.30
N VAL A 62 4.24 -4.49 -3.55
CA VAL A 62 3.13 -5.46 -3.69
C VAL A 62 1.81 -4.81 -3.31
N SER A 63 1.78 -3.99 -2.26
CA SER A 63 0.56 -3.31 -1.84
C SER A 63 0.09 -2.24 -2.82
N SER A 64 1.00 -1.50 -3.46
CA SER A 64 0.66 -0.49 -4.47
C SER A 64 0.02 -1.14 -5.69
N ALA A 65 0.62 -2.22 -6.21
CA ALA A 65 0.05 -2.99 -7.31
C ALA A 65 -1.35 -3.54 -6.95
N LEU A 66 -1.51 -4.04 -5.72
CA LEU A 66 -2.80 -4.54 -5.26
C LEU A 66 -3.85 -3.42 -5.14
N ALA A 67 -3.46 -2.26 -4.60
CA ALA A 67 -4.35 -1.12 -4.42
C ALA A 67 -4.85 -0.57 -5.76
N ASP A 68 -3.98 -0.48 -6.77
CA ASP A 68 -4.37 -0.04 -8.11
C ASP A 68 -5.36 -1.01 -8.76
N MET A 69 -5.13 -2.33 -8.64
CA MET A 69 -6.08 -3.34 -9.12
C MET A 69 -7.46 -3.21 -8.45
N VAL A 70 -7.49 -3.05 -7.12
CA VAL A 70 -8.74 -2.91 -6.36
C VAL A 70 -9.48 -1.64 -6.76
N ARG A 71 -8.76 -0.51 -6.87
CA ARG A 71 -9.35 0.79 -7.19
C ARG A 71 -9.91 0.80 -8.62
N ASP A 72 -9.20 0.21 -9.58
CA ASP A 72 -9.63 0.10 -10.97
C ASP A 72 -10.87 -0.81 -11.12
N ILE A 73 -10.85 -1.99 -10.49
CA ILE A 73 -12.01 -2.89 -10.47
C ILE A 73 -13.21 -2.23 -9.82
N ALA A 74 -13.02 -1.55 -8.68
CA ALA A 74 -14.10 -0.84 -7.99
C ALA A 74 -14.68 0.27 -8.88
N PHE A 75 -13.84 1.02 -9.57
CA PHE A 75 -14.27 2.06 -10.51
C PHE A 75 -15.07 1.47 -11.69
N MET A 76 -14.60 0.38 -12.30
CA MET A 76 -15.29 -0.26 -13.42
C MET A 76 -16.68 -0.81 -13.01
N LEU A 77 -16.81 -1.37 -11.80
CA LEU A 77 -18.10 -1.84 -11.28
C LEU A 77 -19.08 -0.69 -11.04
N LEU A 78 -18.60 0.47 -10.56
CA LEU A 78 -19.45 1.65 -10.37
C LEU A 78 -19.97 2.21 -11.70
N LEU A 79 -19.13 2.24 -12.74
CA LEU A 79 -19.55 2.67 -14.08
C LEU A 79 -20.57 1.72 -14.73
N ARG A 80 -20.64 0.45 -14.29
CA ARG A 80 -21.60 -0.52 -14.82
C ARG A 80 -22.98 -0.43 -14.15
N CYS A 81 -23.06 0.25 -13.01
CA CYS A 81 -24.30 0.46 -12.24
C CYS A 81 -24.99 1.81 -12.51
N ASN A 82 -24.44 2.66 -13.38
CA ASN A 82 -25.00 3.96 -13.80
C ASN A 82 -25.30 3.93 -15.30
#